data_AF-H2ZSV6-F1
#
_entry.id   AF-H2ZSV6-F1
#
_cell.length_a   1.000
_cell.length_b   1.000
_cell.length_c   1.000
_cell.angle_alpha   90.00
_cell.angle_beta   90.00
_cell.angle_gamma   90.00
#
_symmetry.space_group_name_H-M   'P 1'
#
loop_
_entity.id
_entity.type
_entity.pdbx_description
1 polymer ?
#
loop_
_entity_poly.entity_id
_entity_poly.type
_entity_poly.pdbx_seq_one_letter_code
_entity_poly.pdbx_strand_id
1 'polypeptide(L)'
;LRKMRSSLEEKINKVSTDTEKTNNVVMELRTDIREIKDRLEFIEDRVSGAKRKGEVKEKENEKIWDRLLDLEARSQRNNNRIFGVPEGEETNTNNMERFVQELLADLFPSLSREDLDIERAHRTLQFCSREGQRPRAIVVKLLCYNVKEEILKKAREVRFFEWKGEKRIQIYQDLPKEILDKRKKFDGIRKICR
;
A
#
# COMPACT_ATOMS: atom_id res chain seq x y z
N LEU A 1 36.62 41.70 -73.23
CA LEU A 1 36.97 40.25 -73.18
C LEU A 1 37.94 39.91 -72.04
N ARG A 2 39.14 40.51 -71.95
CA ARG A 2 40.16 40.18 -70.92
C ARG A 2 39.72 40.39 -69.46
N LYS A 3 39.05 41.51 -69.14
CA LYS A 3 38.47 41.78 -67.80
C LYS A 3 37.39 40.77 -67.39
N MET A 4 36.57 40.32 -68.34
CA MET A 4 35.53 39.32 -68.07
C MET A 4 36.16 37.97 -67.72
N ARG A 5 37.23 37.59 -68.42
CA ARG A 5 37.95 36.33 -68.18
C ARG A 5 38.61 36.29 -66.80
N SER A 6 39.29 37.38 -66.37
CA SER A 6 39.89 37.39 -65.02
C SER A 6 38.84 37.38 -63.91
N SER A 7 37.71 38.07 -64.09
CA SER A 7 36.59 38.04 -63.13
C SER A 7 35.96 36.64 -63.03
N LEU A 8 35.87 35.90 -64.13
CA LEU A 8 35.42 34.52 -64.13
C LEU A 8 36.42 33.59 -63.44
N GLU A 9 37.73 33.72 -63.71
CA GLU A 9 38.78 32.95 -63.02
C GLU A 9 38.76 33.19 -61.51
N GLU A 10 38.57 34.43 -61.06
CA GLU A 10 38.46 34.77 -59.63
C GLU A 10 37.23 34.13 -58.97
N LYS A 11 36.07 34.17 -59.64
CA LYS A 11 34.86 33.50 -59.16
C LYS A 11 35.01 31.98 -59.11
N ILE A 12 35.64 31.37 -60.13
CA ILE A 12 35.91 29.92 -60.18
C ILE A 12 36.82 29.50 -59.03
N ASN A 13 37.89 30.26 -58.77
CA ASN A 13 38.79 29.98 -57.65
C ASN A 13 38.06 30.11 -56.31
N LYS A 14 37.22 31.14 -56.14
CA LYS A 14 36.40 31.29 -54.93
C LYS A 14 35.45 30.10 -54.73
N VAL A 15 34.75 29.70 -55.78
CA VAL A 15 33.87 28.50 -55.74
C VAL A 15 34.67 27.25 -55.42
N SER A 16 35.87 27.07 -55.99
CA SER A 16 36.75 25.94 -55.68
C SER A 16 37.08 25.90 -54.18
N THR A 17 37.49 27.04 -53.61
CA THR A 17 37.83 27.11 -52.17
C THR A 17 36.63 26.89 -51.26
N ASP A 18 35.46 27.40 -51.64
CA ASP A 18 34.23 27.19 -50.86
C ASP A 18 33.79 25.71 -50.96
N THR A 19 33.97 25.08 -52.12
CA THR A 19 33.70 23.65 -52.32
C THR A 19 34.61 22.80 -51.42
N GLU A 20 35.90 23.11 -51.34
CA GLU A 20 36.85 22.44 -50.44
C GLU A 20 36.44 22.58 -48.97
N LYS A 21 36.08 23.79 -48.52
CA LYS A 21 35.58 24.02 -47.15
C LYS A 21 34.32 23.20 -46.87
N THR A 22 33.35 23.19 -47.80
CA THR A 22 32.14 22.39 -47.62
C THR A 22 32.44 20.89 -47.56
N ASN A 23 33.38 20.38 -48.36
CA ASN A 23 33.80 18.97 -48.30
C ASN A 23 34.42 18.61 -46.95
N ASN A 24 35.25 19.49 -46.38
CA ASN A 24 35.84 19.27 -45.06
C ASN A 24 34.77 19.20 -43.96
N VAL A 25 33.83 20.15 -43.94
CA VAL A 25 32.69 20.13 -43.00
C VAL A 25 31.84 18.87 -43.18
N VAL A 26 31.61 18.42 -44.41
CA VAL A 26 30.87 17.17 -44.69
C VAL A 26 31.62 15.95 -44.15
N MET A 27 32.95 15.93 -44.19
CA MET A 27 33.74 14.84 -43.61
C MET A 27 33.65 14.82 -42.07
N GLU A 28 33.75 15.99 -41.42
CA GLU A 28 33.59 16.13 -39.97
C GLU A 28 32.17 15.73 -39.53
N LEU A 29 31.13 16.18 -40.23
CA LEU A 29 29.75 15.78 -39.93
C LEU A 29 29.55 14.26 -40.09
N ARG A 30 30.22 13.62 -41.05
CA ARG A 30 30.15 12.16 -41.22
C ARG A 30 30.81 11.42 -40.06
N THR A 31 31.89 11.94 -39.49
CA THR A 31 32.52 11.35 -38.30
C THR A 31 31.62 11.51 -37.08
N ASP A 32 31.07 12.71 -36.86
CA ASP A 32 30.18 12.98 -35.73
C ASP A 32 28.90 12.13 -35.79
N ILE A 33 28.30 11.99 -36.98
CA ILE A 33 27.13 11.14 -37.18
C ILE A 33 27.43 9.67 -36.84
N ARG A 34 28.64 9.19 -37.14
CA ARG A 34 29.03 7.81 -36.79
C ARG A 34 29.14 7.66 -35.28
N GLU A 35 29.81 8.58 -34.60
CA GLU A 35 29.94 8.54 -33.14
C GLU A 35 28.56 8.63 -32.45
N ILE A 36 27.67 9.50 -32.95
CA ILE A 36 26.30 9.62 -32.42
C ILE A 36 25.54 8.30 -32.58
N LYS A 37 25.67 7.61 -33.71
CA LYS A 37 25.01 6.31 -33.93
C LYS A 37 25.51 5.25 -32.94
N ASP A 38 26.82 5.15 -32.75
CA ASP A 38 27.41 4.18 -31.81
C ASP A 38 26.94 4.46 -30.37
N ARG A 39 26.89 5.74 -29.98
CA ARG A 39 26.35 6.16 -28.68
C ARG A 39 24.84 5.90 -28.55
N LEU A 40 24.08 6.06 -29.63
CA LEU A 40 22.64 5.79 -29.65
C LEU A 40 22.37 4.30 -29.42
N GLU A 41 23.07 3.41 -30.14
CA GLU A 41 22.94 1.96 -30.00
C GLU A 41 23.26 1.53 -28.56
N PHE A 42 24.33 2.06 -27.98
CA PHE A 42 24.67 1.81 -26.58
C PHE A 42 23.59 2.29 -25.59
N ILE A 43 22.97 3.45 -25.86
CA ILE A 43 21.87 3.97 -25.03
C ILE A 43 20.63 3.09 -25.17
N GLU A 44 20.27 2.66 -26.39
CA GLU A 44 19.13 1.78 -26.65
C GLU A 44 19.28 0.45 -25.91
N ASP A 45 20.46 -0.15 -25.94
CA ASP A 45 20.78 -1.37 -25.18
C ASP A 45 20.66 -1.15 -23.67
N ARG A 46 21.18 -0.02 -23.15
CA ARG A 46 21.04 0.32 -21.73
C ARG A 46 19.59 0.54 -21.32
N VAL A 47 18.81 1.23 -22.14
CA VAL A 47 17.39 1.50 -21.88
C VAL A 47 16.60 0.19 -21.88
N SER A 48 16.84 -0.68 -22.86
CA SER A 48 16.18 -1.99 -22.92
C SER A 48 16.54 -2.86 -21.71
N GLY A 49 17.82 -2.88 -21.31
CA GLY A 49 18.28 -3.58 -20.11
C GLY A 49 17.68 -3.01 -18.82
N ALA A 50 17.58 -1.69 -18.70
CA ALA A 50 16.96 -1.03 -17.56
C ALA A 50 15.46 -1.35 -17.46
N LYS A 51 14.74 -1.36 -18.59
CA LYS A 51 13.32 -1.72 -18.65
C LYS A 51 13.07 -3.14 -18.17
N ARG A 52 13.84 -4.13 -18.68
CA ARG A 52 13.73 -5.53 -18.23
C ARG A 52 13.99 -5.66 -16.72
N LYS A 53 15.02 -4.97 -16.21
CA LYS A 53 15.31 -4.96 -14.75
C LYS A 53 14.17 -4.32 -13.95
N GLY A 54 13.52 -3.30 -14.49
CA GLY A 54 12.34 -2.67 -13.90
C GLY A 54 11.18 -3.65 -13.77
N GLU A 55 10.83 -4.35 -14.85
CA GLU A 55 9.75 -5.34 -14.87
C GLU A 55 10.00 -6.50 -13.91
N VAL A 56 11.24 -6.97 -13.79
CA VAL A 56 11.62 -8.02 -12.83
C VAL A 56 11.43 -7.52 -11.39
N LYS A 57 11.91 -6.31 -11.08
CA LYS A 57 11.78 -5.72 -9.75
C LYS A 57 10.32 -5.44 -9.37
N GLU A 58 9.49 -5.05 -10.32
CA GLU A 58 8.06 -4.84 -10.09
C GLU A 58 7.38 -6.14 -9.66
N LYS A 59 7.64 -7.25 -10.39
CA LYS A 59 7.13 -8.58 -10.02
C LYS A 59 7.66 -9.07 -8.67
N GLU A 60 8.92 -8.77 -8.34
CA GLU A 60 9.48 -9.10 -7.03
C GLU A 60 8.80 -8.29 -5.92
N ASN A 61 8.57 -7.00 -6.13
CA ASN A 61 7.87 -6.14 -5.20
C ASN A 61 6.43 -6.63 -4.94
N GLU A 62 5.70 -7.03 -5.99
CA GLU A 62 4.36 -7.63 -5.83
C GLU A 62 4.40 -8.86 -4.93
N LYS A 63 5.35 -9.79 -5.15
CA LYS A 63 5.52 -10.98 -4.31
C LYS A 63 5.87 -10.64 -2.87
N ILE A 64 6.68 -9.60 -2.65
CA ILE A 64 7.03 -9.14 -1.31
C ILE A 64 5.78 -8.57 -0.61
N TRP A 65 4.99 -7.77 -1.31
CA TRP A 65 3.74 -7.23 -0.77
C TRP A 65 2.74 -8.33 -0.40
N ASP A 66 2.58 -9.35 -1.25
CA ASP A 66 1.71 -10.48 -0.96
C ASP A 66 2.17 -11.27 0.27
N ARG A 67 3.49 -11.50 0.42
CA ARG A 67 4.05 -12.16 1.61
C ARG A 67 3.89 -11.33 2.86
N LEU A 68 4.11 -10.02 2.78
CA LEU A 68 3.93 -9.11 3.90
C LEU A 68 2.48 -9.12 4.37
N LEU A 69 1.53 -9.06 3.44
CA LEU A 69 0.11 -9.13 3.73
C LEU A 69 -0.29 -10.46 4.38
N ASP A 70 0.24 -11.60 3.90
CA ASP A 70 0.00 -12.91 4.52
C ASP A 70 0.56 -12.97 5.95
N LEU A 71 1.78 -12.47 6.18
CA LEU A 71 2.38 -12.41 7.51
C LEU A 71 1.57 -11.55 8.48
N GLU A 72 1.14 -10.37 8.03
CA GLU A 72 0.30 -9.47 8.83
C GLU A 72 -1.05 -10.13 9.16
N ALA A 73 -1.72 -10.74 8.17
CA ALA A 73 -2.98 -11.42 8.36
C ALA A 73 -2.86 -12.62 9.32
N ARG A 74 -1.76 -13.38 9.27
CA ARG A 74 -1.48 -14.47 10.21
C ARG A 74 -1.26 -13.95 11.62
N SER A 75 -0.52 -12.86 11.78
CA SER A 75 -0.26 -12.22 13.07
C SER A 75 -1.56 -11.70 13.73
N GLN A 76 -2.51 -11.22 12.91
CA GLN A 76 -3.81 -10.70 13.38
C GLN A 76 -4.91 -11.77 13.47
N ARG A 77 -4.65 -13.04 13.09
CA ARG A 77 -5.69 -14.08 12.98
C ARG A 77 -6.45 -14.34 14.29
N ASN A 78 -5.76 -14.24 15.42
CA ASN A 78 -6.31 -14.42 16.76
C ASN A 78 -6.79 -13.11 17.40
N ASN A 79 -6.74 -12.01 16.66
CA ASN A 79 -7.16 -10.71 17.15
C ASN A 79 -8.63 -10.44 16.82
N ASN A 80 -9.32 -9.86 17.78
CA ASN A 80 -10.62 -9.22 17.60
C ASN A 80 -10.49 -7.72 17.80
N ARG A 81 -11.39 -6.97 17.17
CA ARG A 81 -11.45 -5.51 17.27
C ARG A 81 -12.81 -5.08 17.78
N ILE A 82 -12.80 -4.43 18.95
CA ILE A 82 -14.00 -3.98 19.67
C ILE A 82 -14.16 -2.48 19.43
N PHE A 83 -15.36 -2.08 19.01
CA PHE A 83 -15.74 -0.70 18.73
C PHE A 83 -16.87 -0.26 19.66
N GLY A 84 -16.95 1.04 19.93
CA GLY A 84 -18.06 1.65 20.67
C GLY A 84 -17.87 1.75 22.19
N VAL A 85 -16.74 1.27 22.72
CA VAL A 85 -16.37 1.46 24.13
C VAL A 85 -15.89 2.90 24.32
N PRO A 86 -16.56 3.74 25.13
CA PRO A 86 -16.12 5.10 25.42
C PRO A 86 -14.69 5.13 25.97
N GLU A 87 -13.94 6.19 25.65
CA GLU A 87 -12.61 6.41 26.22
C GLU A 87 -12.73 6.62 27.73
N GLY A 88 -11.85 6.01 28.52
CA GLY A 88 -11.81 6.18 29.97
C GLY A 88 -12.67 5.18 30.77
N GLU A 89 -13.46 4.33 30.12
CA GLU A 89 -14.15 3.24 30.83
C GLU A 89 -13.16 2.21 31.41
N GLU A 90 -12.02 2.07 30.75
CA GLU A 90 -10.92 1.19 31.16
C GLU A 90 -10.16 1.66 32.41
N THR A 91 -10.25 2.94 32.80
CA THR A 91 -9.42 3.49 33.90
C THR A 91 -9.84 2.97 35.27
N ASN A 92 -11.04 2.40 35.38
CA ASN A 92 -11.52 1.81 36.64
C ASN A 92 -10.92 0.41 36.89
N THR A 93 -10.23 -0.16 35.91
CA THR A 93 -9.63 -1.49 35.99
C THR A 93 -8.10 -1.37 36.00
N ASN A 94 -7.43 -2.27 36.72
CA ASN A 94 -5.98 -2.22 36.92
C ASN A 94 -5.17 -2.31 35.61
N ASN A 95 -5.68 -3.03 34.61
CA ASN A 95 -5.10 -3.14 33.28
C ASN A 95 -6.16 -3.36 32.20
N MET A 96 -5.73 -3.19 30.95
CA MET A 96 -6.59 -3.28 29.78
C MET A 96 -7.13 -4.70 29.56
N GLU A 97 -6.33 -5.73 29.84
CA GLU A 97 -6.71 -7.13 29.67
C GLU A 97 -7.89 -7.48 30.55
N ARG A 98 -7.84 -7.14 31.84
CA ARG A 98 -8.93 -7.41 32.77
C ARG A 98 -10.19 -6.63 32.40
N PHE A 99 -10.06 -5.38 31.96
CA PHE A 99 -11.21 -4.60 31.49
C PHE A 99 -11.91 -5.31 30.32
N VAL A 100 -11.14 -5.78 29.33
CA VAL A 100 -11.70 -6.50 28.18
C VAL A 100 -12.28 -7.86 28.58
N GLN A 101 -11.68 -8.56 29.55
CA GLN A 101 -12.22 -9.80 30.09
C GLN A 101 -13.60 -9.59 30.73
N GLU A 102 -13.73 -8.55 31.56
CA GLU A 102 -14.99 -8.16 32.21
C GLU A 102 -16.02 -7.75 31.16
N LEU A 103 -15.62 -6.94 30.19
CA LEU A 103 -16.46 -6.53 29.08
C LEU A 103 -16.99 -7.72 28.29
N LEU A 104 -16.14 -8.68 27.92
CA LEU A 104 -16.55 -9.84 27.15
C LEU A 104 -17.46 -10.77 27.96
N ALA A 105 -17.21 -10.94 29.26
CA ALA A 105 -18.09 -11.70 30.14
C ALA A 105 -19.50 -11.07 30.25
N ASP A 106 -19.59 -9.73 30.30
CA ASP A 106 -20.87 -9.02 30.30
C ASP A 106 -21.64 -9.22 28.97
N LEU A 107 -20.93 -9.19 27.84
CA LEU A 107 -21.54 -9.28 26.50
C LEU A 107 -21.89 -10.73 26.11
N PHE A 108 -21.18 -11.71 26.66
CA PHE A 108 -21.33 -13.13 26.36
C PHE A 108 -21.53 -13.94 27.64
N PRO A 109 -22.75 -13.99 28.21
CA PRO A 109 -23.02 -14.72 29.45
C PRO A 109 -22.75 -16.22 29.39
N SER A 110 -22.62 -16.79 28.18
CA SER A 110 -22.27 -18.19 27.96
C SER A 110 -20.77 -18.49 28.11
N LEU A 111 -19.92 -17.46 28.12
CA LEU A 111 -18.48 -17.59 28.30
C LEU A 111 -18.12 -17.21 29.73
N SER A 112 -17.44 -18.10 30.45
CA SER A 112 -16.93 -17.76 31.78
C SER A 112 -15.69 -16.86 31.65
N ARG A 113 -15.32 -16.17 32.75
CA ARG A 113 -14.07 -15.39 32.77
C ARG A 113 -12.84 -16.30 32.56
N GLU A 114 -12.91 -17.53 33.04
CA GLU A 114 -11.83 -18.53 32.92
C GLU A 114 -11.63 -18.98 31.47
N ASP A 115 -12.67 -18.91 30.63
CA ASP A 115 -12.57 -19.21 29.20
C ASP A 115 -11.95 -18.06 28.39
N LEU A 116 -11.87 -16.86 28.97
CA LEU A 116 -11.46 -15.61 28.31
C LEU A 116 -9.99 -15.27 28.60
N ASP A 117 -9.09 -16.16 28.17
CA ASP A 117 -7.65 -15.91 28.24
C ASP A 117 -7.22 -14.85 27.21
N ILE A 118 -6.88 -13.67 27.72
CA ILE A 118 -6.41 -12.53 26.93
C ILE A 118 -4.89 -12.44 27.03
N GLU A 119 -4.20 -12.58 25.89
CA GLU A 119 -2.75 -12.42 25.81
C GLU A 119 -2.36 -10.94 25.86
N ARG A 120 -3.13 -10.08 25.17
CA ARG A 120 -2.85 -8.65 25.08
C ARG A 120 -4.10 -7.87 24.71
N ALA A 121 -4.31 -6.72 25.35
CA ALA A 121 -5.36 -5.79 24.95
C ALA A 121 -4.83 -4.35 24.95
N HIS A 122 -5.20 -3.55 23.94
CA HIS A 122 -4.85 -2.14 23.88
C HIS A 122 -5.79 -1.36 22.97
N ARG A 123 -5.90 -0.05 23.20
CA ARG A 123 -6.53 0.88 22.26
C ARG A 123 -5.63 1.04 21.02
N THR A 124 -6.22 1.25 19.86
CA THR A 124 -5.47 1.56 18.65
C THR A 124 -4.70 2.87 18.80
N LEU A 125 -3.51 2.96 18.18
CA LEU A 125 -2.56 4.10 18.25
C LEU A 125 -3.06 5.42 17.63
N GLN A 126 -4.35 5.54 17.34
CA GLN A 126 -4.93 6.79 16.86
C GLN A 126 -5.00 7.82 18.02
N PHE A 127 -4.98 9.12 17.67
CA PHE A 127 -5.23 10.18 18.65
C PHE A 127 -6.56 9.95 19.37
N CYS A 128 -6.59 10.21 20.68
CA CYS A 128 -7.81 10.12 21.47
C CYS A 128 -8.90 10.97 20.82
N SER A 129 -10.07 10.36 20.61
CA SER A 129 -11.23 11.04 20.07
C SER A 129 -11.66 12.15 21.02
N ARG A 130 -11.93 13.36 20.47
CA ARG A 130 -12.58 14.43 21.25
C ARG A 130 -14.01 14.04 21.61
N GLU A 131 -14.61 14.71 22.59
CA GLU A 131 -16.03 14.54 22.91
C GLU A 131 -16.89 14.66 21.64
N GLY A 132 -17.78 13.68 21.44
CA GLY A 132 -18.64 13.58 20.24
C GLY A 132 -18.01 12.86 19.03
N GLN A 133 -16.72 12.55 19.05
CA GLN A 133 -16.09 11.69 18.04
C GLN A 133 -16.20 10.20 18.41
N ARG A 134 -16.06 9.31 17.41
CA ARG A 134 -16.10 7.87 17.64
C ARG A 134 -14.90 7.44 18.51
N PRO A 135 -15.13 6.71 19.63
CA PRO A 135 -14.05 6.18 20.46
C PRO A 135 -13.09 5.29 19.68
N ARG A 136 -11.82 5.24 20.10
CA ARG A 136 -10.83 4.35 19.47
C ARG A 136 -11.21 2.90 19.68
N ALA A 137 -10.93 2.09 18.67
CA ALA A 137 -11.12 0.65 18.80
C ALA A 137 -10.15 0.06 19.83
N ILE A 138 -10.58 -1.02 20.47
CA ILE A 138 -9.72 -1.88 21.28
C ILE A 138 -9.34 -3.08 20.42
N VAL A 139 -8.05 -3.35 20.31
CA VAL A 139 -7.52 -4.59 19.72
C VAL A 139 -7.21 -5.55 20.85
N VAL A 140 -7.84 -6.73 20.79
CA VAL A 140 -7.64 -7.80 21.77
C VAL A 140 -7.10 -9.04 21.07
N LYS A 141 -6.00 -9.59 21.59
CA LYS A 141 -5.46 -10.89 21.17
C LYS A 141 -5.87 -11.94 22.19
N LEU A 142 -6.66 -12.90 21.73
CA LEU A 142 -7.10 -14.04 22.53
C LEU A 142 -6.07 -15.17 22.40
N LEU A 143 -5.84 -15.89 23.51
CA LEU A 143 -4.93 -17.03 23.53
C LEU A 143 -5.52 -18.22 22.77
N CYS A 144 -6.82 -18.47 22.95
CA CYS A 144 -7.54 -19.56 22.30
C CYS A 144 -8.28 -19.11 21.03
N TYR A 145 -7.93 -19.72 19.88
CA TYR A 145 -8.58 -19.45 18.60
C TYR A 145 -10.08 -19.82 18.58
N ASN A 146 -10.46 -20.90 19.26
CA ASN A 146 -11.85 -21.37 19.26
C ASN A 146 -12.77 -20.37 19.97
N VAL A 147 -12.36 -19.87 21.13
CA VAL A 147 -13.09 -18.82 21.88
C VAL A 147 -13.22 -17.55 21.03
N LYS A 148 -12.14 -17.17 20.35
CA LYS A 148 -12.14 -16.03 19.42
C LYS A 148 -13.18 -16.18 18.30
N GLU A 149 -13.28 -17.35 17.68
CA GLU A 149 -14.26 -17.61 16.62
C GLU A 149 -15.70 -17.71 17.13
N GLU A 150 -15.91 -18.23 18.34
CA GLU A 150 -17.22 -18.25 18.99
C GLU A 150 -17.74 -16.83 19.23
N ILE A 151 -16.90 -15.96 19.81
CA ILE A 151 -17.19 -14.53 20.01
C ILE A 151 -17.57 -13.89 18.66
N LEU A 152 -16.79 -14.12 17.60
CA LEU A 152 -17.07 -13.54 16.29
C LEU A 152 -18.34 -14.09 15.65
N LYS A 153 -18.64 -15.38 15.81
CA LYS A 153 -19.87 -15.99 15.32
C LYS A 153 -21.06 -15.30 15.98
N LYS A 154 -21.04 -15.17 17.30
CA LYS A 154 -22.14 -14.56 18.03
C LYS A 154 -22.27 -13.06 17.74
N ALA A 155 -21.15 -12.34 17.61
CA ALA A 155 -21.15 -10.94 17.18
C ALA A 155 -21.77 -10.73 15.79
N ARG A 156 -21.58 -11.68 14.85
CA ARG A 156 -22.22 -11.64 13.52
C ARG A 156 -23.74 -11.83 13.59
N GLU A 157 -24.23 -12.64 14.52
CA GLU A 157 -25.67 -12.88 14.72
C GLU A 157 -26.36 -11.64 15.29
N VAL A 158 -25.81 -11.08 16.37
CA VAL A 158 -26.44 -9.97 17.12
C VAL A 158 -26.18 -8.60 16.47
N ARG A 159 -25.08 -8.46 15.71
CA ARG A 159 -24.56 -7.23 15.06
C ARG A 159 -24.08 -6.13 16.00
N PHE A 160 -24.78 -5.87 17.10
CA PHE A 160 -24.32 -4.96 18.15
C PHE A 160 -24.84 -5.41 19.51
N PHE A 161 -24.03 -5.21 20.55
CA PHE A 161 -24.40 -5.50 21.93
C PHE A 161 -24.76 -4.18 22.62
N GLU A 162 -25.81 -4.19 23.44
CA GLU A 162 -26.11 -3.09 24.33
C GLU A 162 -25.30 -3.26 25.62
N TRP A 163 -24.60 -2.22 26.04
CA TRP A 163 -23.74 -2.25 27.21
C TRP A 163 -23.89 -0.99 28.05
N LYS A 164 -24.06 -1.17 29.38
CA LYS A 164 -24.27 -0.07 30.35
C LYS A 164 -25.31 0.97 29.87
N GLY A 165 -26.48 0.49 29.44
CA GLY A 165 -27.54 1.32 28.86
C GLY A 165 -27.46 1.37 27.33
N GLU A 166 -27.32 2.55 26.73
CA GLU A 166 -27.47 2.74 25.27
C GLU A 166 -26.18 2.56 24.45
N LYS A 167 -25.05 2.15 25.07
CA LYS A 167 -23.78 2.04 24.32
C LYS A 167 -23.84 0.81 23.42
N ARG A 168 -23.64 1.02 22.12
CA ARG A 168 -23.61 -0.05 21.12
C ARG A 168 -22.19 -0.52 20.88
N ILE A 169 -21.89 -1.72 21.35
CA ILE A 169 -20.60 -2.37 21.14
C ILE A 169 -20.67 -3.24 19.90
N GLN A 170 -19.64 -3.15 19.06
CA GLN A 170 -19.49 -4.00 17.89
C GLN A 170 -18.15 -4.72 17.94
N ILE A 171 -18.14 -6.00 17.61
CA ILE A 171 -16.94 -6.82 17.60
C ILE A 171 -16.74 -7.38 16.20
N TYR A 172 -15.57 -7.14 15.63
CA TYR A 172 -15.18 -7.63 14.32
C TYR A 172 -13.83 -8.36 14.40
N GLN A 173 -13.53 -9.13 13.36
CA GLN A 173 -12.19 -9.66 13.17
C GLN A 173 -11.22 -8.51 12.89
N ASP A 174 -10.04 -8.52 13.50
CA ASP A 174 -8.96 -7.61 13.12
C ASP A 174 -8.34 -8.10 11.81
N LEU A 175 -8.33 -7.23 10.80
CA LEU A 175 -7.87 -7.56 9.46
C LEU A 175 -7.02 -6.42 8.91
N PRO A 176 -5.99 -6.73 8.13
CA PRO A 176 -5.23 -5.73 7.40
C PRO A 176 -6.14 -4.90 6.49
N LYS A 177 -5.79 -3.64 6.32
CA LYS A 177 -6.57 -2.67 5.54
C LYS A 177 -6.81 -3.17 4.11
N GLU A 178 -5.80 -3.76 3.49
CA GLU A 178 -5.82 -4.25 2.12
C GLU A 178 -6.83 -5.39 1.95
N ILE A 179 -6.98 -6.26 2.97
CA ILE A 179 -7.99 -7.32 2.97
C ILE A 179 -9.39 -6.70 3.16
N LEU A 180 -9.54 -5.71 4.03
CA LEU A 180 -10.80 -4.99 4.21
C LEU A 180 -11.23 -4.29 2.92
N ASP A 181 -10.32 -3.62 2.23
CA ASP A 181 -10.57 -2.93 0.96
C ASP A 181 -10.96 -3.94 -0.13
N LYS A 182 -10.28 -5.09 -0.21
CA LYS A 182 -10.68 -6.20 -1.11
C LYS A 182 -12.09 -6.68 -0.78
N ARG A 183 -12.43 -6.95 0.49
CA ARG A 183 -13.77 -7.39 0.90
C ARG A 183 -14.86 -6.36 0.58
N LYS A 184 -14.57 -5.07 0.76
CA LYS A 184 -15.49 -3.97 0.46
C LYS A 184 -15.88 -3.93 -1.02
N LYS A 185 -14.98 -4.29 -1.94
CA LYS A 185 -15.31 -4.40 -3.38
C LYS A 185 -16.39 -5.45 -3.66
N PHE A 186 -16.52 -6.47 -2.81
CA PHE A 186 -17.56 -7.51 -2.93
C PHE A 186 -18.87 -7.17 -2.22
N ASP A 187 -19.00 -6.02 -1.54
CA ASP A 187 -20.23 -5.68 -0.81
C ASP A 187 -21.45 -5.57 -1.72
N GLY A 188 -21.28 -5.13 -2.97
CA GLY A 188 -22.37 -5.07 -3.96
C GLY A 188 -22.95 -6.46 -4.25
N ILE A 189 -22.07 -7.43 -4.53
CA ILE A 189 -22.46 -8.82 -4.81
C ILE A 189 -23.07 -9.46 -3.57
N ARG A 190 -22.46 -9.24 -2.39
CA ARG A 190 -22.97 -9.78 -1.12
C ARG A 190 -24.40 -9.34 -0.80
N LYS A 191 -24.81 -8.13 -1.22
CA LYS A 191 -26.19 -7.64 -1.04
C LYS A 191 -27.19 -8.35 -1.95
N ILE A 192 -26.76 -8.78 -3.13
CA ILE A 192 -27.60 -9.49 -4.10
C ILE A 192 -27.80 -10.95 -3.69
N CYS A 193 -26.76 -11.59 -3.15
CA CYS A 193 -26.79 -13.00 -2.74
C CYS A 193 -27.33 -13.24 -1.32
N ARG A 194 -27.95 -12.25 -0.69
CA ARG A 194 -28.50 -12.31 0.67
C ARG A 194 -30.01 -12.38 0.62
#